data_AF-A0A8A8D4K7-F1
#
_entry.id   AF-A0A8A8D4K7-F1
#
_cell.length_a   1.000
_cell.length_b   1.000
_cell.length_c   1.000
_cell.angle_alpha   90.00
_cell.angle_beta   90.00
_cell.angle_gamma   90.00
#
_symmetry.space_group_name_H-M   'P 1'
#
loop_
_entity.id
_entity.type
_entity.pdbx_description
1 polymer ?
#
loop_
_entity_poly.entity_id
_entity_poly.type
_entity_poly.pdbx_seq_one_letter_code
_entity_poly.pdbx_strand_id
1 'polypeptide(L)'
;MDVRNDRIGDDAQAKELAHRHAARSSLEQWWERLAQLSSAWDLETVKHLVVLNAAALAGAATLLAGGRLQQPKWIGAAILLGYGLGVALAILNMYLVRLSLDRNLNEVKSRMAEVYDLTKKIDRAFDPLTAGRKINIAGQTCGWLSAILAIASTLAIGISLVN
;
A
#
# COMPACT_ATOMS: atom_id res chain seq x y z
N MET A 1 30.20 51.72 -10.79
CA MET A 1 29.12 50.77 -11.17
C MET A 1 29.76 49.41 -11.31
N ASP A 2 29.46 48.52 -10.38
CA ASP A 2 30.21 47.28 -10.15
C ASP A 2 29.56 46.10 -10.88
N VAL A 3 29.76 46.06 -12.20
CA VAL A 3 29.18 45.09 -13.17
C VAL A 3 29.44 43.62 -12.78
N ARG A 4 30.46 43.39 -11.95
CA ARG A 4 30.85 42.05 -11.49
C ARG A 4 29.91 41.52 -10.38
N ASN A 5 29.30 42.40 -9.59
CA ASN A 5 28.40 42.02 -8.50
C ASN A 5 26.99 41.67 -9.03
N ASP A 6 26.52 42.39 -10.05
CA ASP A 6 25.23 42.13 -10.71
C ASP A 6 25.20 40.78 -11.44
N ARG A 7 26.29 40.41 -12.13
CA ARG A 7 26.42 39.09 -12.79
C ARG A 7 26.40 37.90 -11.83
N ILE A 8 26.99 38.04 -10.63
CA ILE A 8 27.00 36.97 -9.63
C ILE A 8 25.59 36.75 -9.05
N GLY A 9 24.81 37.83 -8.90
CA GLY A 9 23.40 37.77 -8.51
C GLY A 9 22.53 37.08 -9.56
N ASP A 10 22.71 37.42 -10.84
CA ASP A 10 21.97 36.83 -11.96
C ASP A 10 22.28 35.33 -12.14
N ASP A 11 23.55 34.93 -12.03
CA ASP A 11 23.96 33.52 -12.14
C ASP A 11 23.42 32.67 -10.97
N ALA A 12 23.35 33.23 -9.76
CA ALA A 12 22.77 32.57 -8.60
C ALA A 12 21.25 32.40 -8.73
N GLN A 13 20.55 33.42 -9.23
CA GLN A 13 19.11 33.35 -9.50
C GLN A 13 18.78 32.35 -10.62
N ALA A 14 19.56 32.34 -11.70
CA ALA A 14 19.38 31.40 -12.80
C ALA A 14 19.58 29.93 -12.34
N LYS A 15 20.58 29.67 -11.48
CA LYS A 15 20.81 28.35 -10.89
C LYS A 15 19.67 27.92 -9.96
N GLU A 16 19.19 28.82 -9.11
CA GLU A 16 18.05 28.54 -8.24
C GLU A 16 16.80 28.21 -9.06
N LEU A 17 16.48 29.03 -10.08
CA LEU A 17 15.36 28.79 -10.99
C LEU A 17 15.47 27.43 -11.70
N ALA A 18 16.65 27.09 -12.23
CA ALA A 18 16.90 25.79 -12.85
C ALA A 18 16.72 24.64 -11.85
N HIS A 19 17.17 24.80 -10.61
CA HIS A 19 16.98 23.83 -9.53
C HIS A 19 15.49 23.64 -9.20
N ARG A 20 14.72 24.73 -9.11
CA ARG A 20 13.26 24.67 -8.91
C ARG A 20 12.56 23.96 -10.06
N HIS A 21 12.95 24.25 -11.29
CA HIS A 21 12.38 23.59 -12.48
C HIS A 21 12.67 22.09 -12.48
N ALA A 22 13.89 21.68 -12.15
CA ALA A 22 14.23 20.26 -12.00
C ALA A 22 13.38 19.59 -10.90
N ALA A 23 13.25 20.22 -9.73
CA ALA A 23 12.44 19.72 -8.62
C ALA A 23 10.94 19.60 -8.97
N ARG A 24 10.39 20.53 -9.76
CA ARG A 24 9.01 20.43 -10.26
C ARG A 24 8.84 19.22 -11.16
N SER A 25 9.70 19.09 -12.17
CA SER A 25 9.61 18.00 -13.14
C SER A 25 9.74 16.63 -12.48
N SER A 26 10.60 16.50 -11.45
CA SER A 26 10.75 15.24 -10.73
C SER A 26 9.54 14.92 -9.85
N LEU A 27 8.96 15.91 -9.17
CA LEU A 27 7.75 15.73 -8.36
C LEU A 27 6.51 15.38 -9.21
N GLU A 28 6.37 15.98 -10.39
CA GLU A 28 5.30 15.65 -11.34
C GLU A 28 5.42 14.21 -11.84
N GLN A 29 6.61 13.80 -12.31
CA GLN A 29 6.86 12.42 -12.72
C GLN A 29 6.60 11.43 -11.57
N TRP A 30 6.97 11.81 -10.34
CA TRP A 30 6.76 10.96 -9.19
C TRP A 30 5.29 10.83 -8.83
N TRP A 31 4.54 11.94 -8.87
CA TRP A 31 3.09 11.95 -8.69
C TRP A 31 2.39 11.05 -9.71
N GLU A 32 2.72 11.17 -10.99
CA GLU A 32 2.15 10.33 -12.05
C GLU A 32 2.41 8.85 -11.81
N ARG A 33 3.66 8.49 -11.46
CA ARG A 33 4.02 7.10 -11.11
C ARG A 33 3.24 6.61 -9.91
N LEU A 34 3.07 7.43 -8.87
CA LEU A 34 2.36 7.04 -7.66
C LEU A 34 0.85 6.87 -7.93
N ALA A 35 0.28 7.71 -8.78
CA ALA A 35 -1.12 7.60 -9.22
C ALA A 35 -1.35 6.32 -10.04
N GLN A 36 -0.44 6.00 -10.97
CA GLN A 36 -0.47 4.73 -11.71
C GLN A 36 -0.33 3.53 -10.78
N LEU A 37 0.62 3.57 -9.82
CA LEU A 37 0.80 2.51 -8.85
C LEU A 37 -0.45 2.30 -8.00
N SER A 38 -1.09 3.39 -7.57
CA SER A 38 -2.33 3.35 -6.81
C SER A 38 -3.46 2.70 -7.61
N SER A 39 -3.59 3.02 -8.89
CA SER A 39 -4.59 2.41 -9.76
C SER A 39 -4.32 0.92 -10.00
N ALA A 40 -3.06 0.51 -10.17
CA ALA A 40 -2.69 -0.88 -10.41
C ALA A 40 -2.86 -1.75 -9.14
N TRP A 41 -2.48 -1.21 -7.98
CA TRP A 41 -2.52 -1.93 -6.71
C TRP A 41 -3.95 -2.22 -6.24
N ASP A 42 -4.88 -1.31 -6.52
CA ASP A 42 -6.32 -1.51 -6.24
C ASP A 42 -6.92 -2.68 -7.04
N LEU A 43 -6.23 -3.15 -8.10
CA LEU A 43 -6.79 -4.03 -9.11
C LEU A 43 -6.34 -5.49 -9.03
N GLU A 44 -5.10 -5.79 -8.65
CA GLU A 44 -4.54 -7.12 -8.95
C GLU A 44 -4.21 -7.95 -7.70
N THR A 45 -3.20 -7.57 -6.91
CA THR A 45 -2.66 -8.43 -5.84
C THR A 45 -3.63 -8.66 -4.67
N VAL A 46 -4.47 -7.66 -4.37
CA VAL A 46 -5.40 -7.73 -3.24
C VAL A 46 -6.65 -8.54 -3.58
N LYS A 47 -7.14 -8.44 -4.82
CA LYS A 47 -8.31 -9.22 -5.25
C LYS A 47 -8.00 -10.70 -5.17
N HIS A 48 -6.80 -11.12 -5.54
CA HIS A 48 -6.40 -12.52 -5.46
C HIS A 48 -6.44 -13.05 -4.02
N LEU A 49 -5.97 -12.28 -3.03
CA LEU A 49 -5.95 -12.73 -1.63
C LEU A 49 -7.35 -12.79 -1.03
N VAL A 50 -8.20 -11.79 -1.30
CA VAL A 50 -9.60 -11.77 -0.84
C VAL A 50 -10.39 -12.90 -1.49
N VAL A 51 -10.31 -13.05 -2.83
CA VAL A 51 -11.01 -14.09 -3.58
C VAL A 51 -10.58 -15.47 -3.15
N LEU A 52 -9.27 -15.70 -2.95
CA LEU A 52 -8.74 -16.98 -2.48
C LEU A 52 -9.31 -17.34 -1.11
N ASN A 53 -9.23 -16.43 -0.13
CA ASN A 53 -9.75 -16.68 1.22
C ASN A 53 -11.27 -16.87 1.22
N ALA A 54 -12.01 -16.09 0.43
CA ALA A 54 -13.47 -16.20 0.35
C ALA A 54 -13.90 -17.51 -0.31
N ALA A 55 -13.23 -17.91 -1.40
CA ALA A 55 -13.47 -19.19 -2.06
C ALA A 55 -13.15 -20.37 -1.14
N ALA A 56 -12.02 -20.29 -0.42
CA ALA A 56 -11.64 -21.33 0.54
C ALA A 56 -12.60 -21.39 1.74
N LEU A 57 -13.09 -20.25 2.24
CA LEU A 57 -14.14 -20.20 3.26
C LEU A 57 -15.42 -20.91 2.78
N ALA A 58 -15.87 -20.61 1.56
CA ALA A 58 -17.07 -21.22 0.98
C ALA A 58 -16.90 -22.74 0.79
N GLY A 59 -15.71 -23.17 0.32
CA GLY A 59 -15.36 -24.58 0.21
C GLY A 59 -15.36 -25.30 1.56
N ALA A 60 -14.74 -24.69 2.57
CA ALA A 60 -14.71 -25.21 3.94
C ALA A 60 -16.11 -25.35 4.54
N ALA A 61 -16.95 -24.32 4.38
CA ALA A 61 -18.35 -24.34 4.84
C ALA A 61 -19.15 -25.45 4.18
N THR A 62 -18.94 -25.66 2.88
CA THR A 62 -19.60 -26.74 2.13
C THR A 62 -19.17 -28.12 2.62
N LEU A 63 -17.87 -28.33 2.85
CA LEU A 63 -17.35 -29.60 3.38
C LEU A 63 -17.90 -29.91 4.78
N LEU A 64 -18.02 -28.89 5.64
CA LEU A 64 -18.60 -29.03 6.98
C LEU A 64 -20.10 -29.33 6.92
N ALA A 65 -20.85 -28.62 6.08
CA ALA A 65 -22.28 -28.87 5.90
C ALA A 65 -22.57 -30.25 5.31
N GLY A 66 -21.72 -30.72 4.41
CA GLY A 66 -21.80 -32.06 3.81
C GLY A 66 -21.32 -33.20 4.69
N GLY A 67 -20.90 -32.93 5.95
CA GLY A 67 -20.44 -33.95 6.89
C GLY A 67 -19.16 -34.70 6.45
N ARG A 68 -18.41 -34.15 5.48
CA ARG A 68 -17.22 -34.81 4.92
C ARG A 68 -15.96 -34.62 5.76
N LEU A 69 -15.99 -33.71 6.73
CA LEU A 69 -14.94 -33.53 7.71
C LEU A 69 -15.29 -34.33 8.97
N GLN A 70 -14.60 -35.45 9.21
CA GLN A 70 -14.77 -36.30 10.41
C GLN A 70 -14.09 -35.70 11.65
N GLN A 71 -14.14 -34.39 11.79
CA GLN A 71 -13.43 -33.64 12.83
C GLN A 71 -14.33 -33.30 14.01
N PRO A 72 -13.78 -33.13 15.22
CA PRO A 72 -14.52 -32.54 16.33
C PRO A 72 -14.98 -31.11 15.95
N LYS A 73 -16.22 -30.76 16.31
CA LYS A 73 -16.91 -29.52 15.86
C LYS A 73 -16.09 -28.23 16.02
N TRP A 74 -15.17 -28.18 16.98
CA TRP A 74 -14.31 -27.03 17.24
C TRP A 74 -13.24 -26.80 16.15
N ILE A 75 -12.72 -27.85 15.51
CA ILE A 75 -11.72 -27.72 14.43
C ILE A 75 -12.37 -27.15 13.18
N GLY A 76 -13.58 -27.61 12.84
CA GLY A 76 -14.37 -27.02 11.76
C GLY A 76 -14.66 -25.54 11.97
N ALA A 77 -15.04 -25.15 13.19
CA ALA A 77 -15.24 -23.75 13.55
C ALA A 77 -13.94 -22.93 13.45
N ALA A 78 -12.81 -23.48 13.89
CA ALA A 78 -11.50 -22.81 13.80
C ALA A 78 -11.07 -22.57 12.34
N ILE A 79 -11.32 -23.52 11.44
CA ILE A 79 -11.04 -23.38 10.00
C ILE A 79 -11.89 -22.28 9.38
N LEU A 80 -13.20 -22.24 9.68
CA LEU A 80 -14.08 -21.17 9.20
C LEU A 80 -13.67 -19.80 9.74
N LEU A 81 -13.33 -19.71 11.02
CA LEU A 81 -12.81 -18.48 11.62
C LEU A 81 -11.48 -18.06 10.99
N GLY A 82 -10.60 -19.02 10.68
CA GLY A 82 -9.32 -18.76 10.02
C GLY A 82 -9.49 -18.12 8.65
N TYR A 83 -10.29 -18.72 7.76
CA TYR A 83 -10.56 -18.10 6.45
C TYR A 83 -11.39 -16.83 6.55
N GLY A 84 -12.39 -16.77 7.45
CA GLY A 84 -13.20 -15.57 7.66
C GLY A 84 -12.38 -14.38 8.14
N LEU A 85 -11.50 -14.59 9.12
CA LEU A 85 -10.53 -13.58 9.58
C LEU A 85 -9.51 -13.27 8.48
N GLY A 86 -9.10 -14.27 7.70
CA GLY A 86 -8.26 -14.10 6.51
C GLY A 86 -8.87 -13.13 5.50
N VAL A 87 -10.16 -13.28 5.17
CA VAL A 87 -10.90 -12.33 4.31
C VAL A 87 -10.92 -10.93 4.93
N ALA A 88 -11.27 -10.81 6.22
CA ALA A 88 -11.34 -9.52 6.90
C ALA A 88 -9.99 -8.79 6.88
N LEU A 89 -8.89 -9.49 7.14
CA LEU A 89 -7.53 -8.95 7.10
C LEU A 89 -7.09 -8.57 5.68
N ALA A 90 -7.51 -9.33 4.66
CA ALA A 90 -7.24 -8.98 3.27
C ALA A 90 -7.95 -7.69 2.84
N ILE A 91 -9.20 -7.51 3.27
CA ILE A 91 -9.95 -6.26 3.06
C ILE A 91 -9.32 -5.11 3.84
N LEU A 92 -8.92 -5.34 5.09
CA LEU A 92 -8.24 -4.31 5.90
C LEU A 92 -6.90 -3.89 5.28
N ASN A 93 -6.11 -4.84 4.78
CA ASN A 93 -4.89 -4.56 4.03
C ASN A 93 -5.19 -3.66 2.82
N MET A 94 -6.25 -3.95 2.05
CA MET A 94 -6.70 -3.11 0.93
C MET A 94 -6.90 -1.66 1.35
N TYR A 95 -7.69 -1.47 2.40
CA TYR A 95 -8.04 -0.16 2.92
C TYR A 95 -6.81 0.61 3.41
N LEU A 96 -5.93 -0.05 4.17
CA LEU A 96 -4.73 0.58 4.72
C LEU A 96 -3.77 1.00 3.63
N VAL A 97 -3.51 0.17 2.63
CA VAL A 97 -2.58 0.56 1.56
C VAL A 97 -3.15 1.68 0.71
N ARG A 98 -4.44 1.66 0.36
CA ARG A 98 -5.10 2.81 -0.29
C ARG A 98 -4.92 4.09 0.53
N LEU A 99 -5.19 4.03 1.83
CA LEU A 99 -5.02 5.17 2.74
C LEU A 99 -3.55 5.64 2.79
N SER A 100 -2.59 4.72 2.73
CA SER A 100 -1.16 5.06 2.71
C SER A 100 -0.77 5.78 1.41
N LEU A 101 -1.33 5.38 0.28
CA LEU A 101 -1.10 5.99 -1.03
C LEU A 101 -1.75 7.37 -1.11
N ASP A 102 -2.97 7.53 -0.62
CA ASP A 102 -3.64 8.84 -0.53
C ASP A 102 -2.82 9.84 0.32
N ARG A 103 -2.25 9.39 1.44
CA ARG A 103 -1.37 10.24 2.27
C ARG A 103 -0.07 10.59 1.57
N ASN A 104 0.53 9.64 0.87
CA ASN A 104 1.75 9.85 0.10
C ASN A 104 1.50 10.83 -1.06
N LEU A 105 0.38 10.69 -1.78
CA LEU A 105 -0.05 11.65 -2.79
C LEU A 105 -0.19 13.04 -2.16
N ASN A 106 -0.98 13.19 -1.10
CA ASN A 106 -1.15 14.49 -0.45
C ASN A 106 0.18 15.13 0.00
N GLU A 107 1.14 14.34 0.46
CA GLU A 107 2.50 14.81 0.78
C GLU A 107 3.23 15.33 -0.48
N VAL A 108 3.20 14.60 -1.60
CA VAL A 108 3.78 15.04 -2.88
C VAL A 108 3.10 16.33 -3.37
N LYS A 109 1.77 16.44 -3.28
CA LYS A 109 1.02 17.65 -3.66
C LYS A 109 1.41 18.85 -2.79
N SER A 110 1.56 18.65 -1.49
CA SER A 110 2.04 19.68 -0.57
C SER A 110 3.45 20.15 -0.95
N ARG A 111 4.35 19.23 -1.25
CA ARG A 111 5.73 19.55 -1.67
C ARG A 111 5.75 20.28 -3.01
N MET A 112 4.93 19.90 -3.99
CA MET A 112 4.78 20.65 -5.23
C MET A 112 4.38 22.11 -4.96
N ALA A 113 3.39 22.34 -4.09
CA ALA A 113 2.95 23.69 -3.74
C ALA A 113 4.07 24.52 -3.08
N GLU A 114 4.94 23.89 -2.28
CA GLU A 114 6.11 24.55 -1.69
C GLU A 114 7.16 24.96 -2.73
N VAL A 115 7.34 24.18 -3.80
CA VAL A 115 8.27 24.54 -4.89
C VAL A 115 7.74 25.70 -5.75
N TYR A 116 6.42 25.93 -5.76
CA TYR A 116 5.82 27.11 -6.37
C TYR A 116 6.03 28.38 -5.53
N ASP A 117 6.24 28.25 -4.23
CA ASP A 117 6.46 29.37 -3.32
C ASP A 117 7.96 29.78 -3.30
N LEU A 118 8.26 30.92 -3.91
CA LEU A 118 9.62 31.50 -3.97
C LEU A 118 10.18 31.85 -2.59
N THR A 119 9.33 31.99 -1.58
CA THR A 119 9.77 32.33 -0.20
C THR A 119 10.20 31.10 0.61
N LYS A 120 9.89 29.89 0.14
CA LYS A 120 10.24 28.64 0.81
C LYS A 120 11.51 28.01 0.25
N LYS A 121 12.27 27.37 1.13
CA LYS A 121 13.42 26.52 0.76
C LYS A 121 12.93 25.17 0.23
N ILE A 122 13.60 24.65 -0.80
CA ILE A 122 13.22 23.43 -1.53
C ILE A 122 13.90 22.17 -0.97
N ASP A 123 14.65 22.30 0.14
CA ASP A 123 15.48 21.24 0.73
C ASP A 123 14.74 19.89 0.92
N ARG A 124 13.41 19.91 1.10
CA ARG A 124 12.56 18.73 1.31
C ARG A 124 11.95 18.13 0.05
N ALA A 125 12.17 18.70 -1.14
CA ALA A 125 11.56 18.18 -2.37
C ALA A 125 11.99 16.74 -2.70
N PHE A 126 13.21 16.36 -2.31
CA PHE A 126 13.79 15.04 -2.58
C PHE A 126 13.80 14.08 -1.38
N ASP A 127 13.26 14.49 -0.23
CA ASP A 127 13.20 13.64 0.96
C ASP A 127 12.31 12.40 0.70
N PRO A 128 12.57 11.26 1.37
CA PRO A 128 11.67 10.12 1.29
C PRO A 128 10.25 10.47 1.80
N LEU A 129 9.21 9.85 1.23
CA LEU A 129 7.83 9.99 1.72
C LEU A 129 7.67 9.28 3.05
N THR A 130 7.00 9.95 3.98
CA THR A 130 6.84 9.43 5.34
C THR A 130 5.39 9.40 5.81
N ALA A 131 4.49 10.17 5.18
CA ALA A 131 3.11 10.33 5.62
C ALA A 131 2.31 9.01 5.61
N GLY A 132 2.55 8.14 4.61
CA GLY A 132 1.91 6.83 4.49
C GLY A 132 2.65 5.68 5.15
N ARG A 133 3.90 5.87 5.59
CA ARG A 133 4.83 4.75 5.93
C ARG A 133 4.29 3.82 7.02
N LYS A 134 3.79 4.36 8.13
CA LYS A 134 3.27 3.55 9.26
C LYS A 134 2.04 2.73 8.85
N ILE A 135 1.17 3.31 8.05
CA ILE A 135 -0.04 2.64 7.57
C ILE A 135 0.31 1.54 6.58
N ASN A 136 1.26 1.80 5.67
CA ASN A 136 1.73 0.79 4.74
C ASN A 136 2.31 -0.44 5.46
N ILE A 137 3.10 -0.23 6.52
CA ILE A 137 3.61 -1.33 7.35
C ILE A 137 2.45 -2.12 7.99
N ALA A 138 1.46 -1.43 8.56
CA ALA A 138 0.28 -2.07 9.14
C ALA A 138 -0.51 -2.89 8.09
N GLY A 139 -0.68 -2.35 6.88
CA GLY A 139 -1.29 -3.05 5.75
C GLY A 139 -0.52 -4.34 5.41
N GLN A 140 0.79 -4.23 5.21
CA GLN A 140 1.65 -5.39 4.93
C GLN A 140 1.52 -6.48 6.00
N THR A 141 1.54 -6.13 7.29
CA THR A 141 1.32 -7.11 8.35
C THR A 141 -0.05 -7.78 8.27
N CYS A 142 -1.12 -7.06 7.92
CA CYS A 142 -2.44 -7.65 7.72
C CYS A 142 -2.44 -8.63 6.52
N GLY A 143 -1.77 -8.26 5.42
CA GLY A 143 -1.61 -9.12 4.24
C GLY A 143 -0.88 -10.43 4.57
N TRP A 144 0.25 -10.35 5.29
CA TRP A 144 0.99 -11.54 5.73
C TRP A 144 0.17 -12.43 6.65
N LEU A 145 -0.53 -11.85 7.64
CA LEU A 145 -1.39 -12.62 8.54
C LEU A 145 -2.53 -13.31 7.79
N SER A 146 -3.17 -12.63 6.84
CA SER A 146 -4.20 -13.21 5.99
C SER A 146 -3.69 -14.40 5.18
N ALA A 147 -2.49 -14.29 4.59
CA ALA A 147 -1.87 -15.38 3.84
C ALA A 147 -1.54 -16.59 4.74
N ILE A 148 -0.98 -16.34 5.93
CA ILE A 148 -0.65 -17.40 6.90
C ILE A 148 -1.91 -18.14 7.34
N LEU A 149 -2.99 -17.41 7.64
CA LEU A 149 -4.28 -18.02 7.99
C LEU A 149 -4.82 -18.88 6.86
N ALA A 150 -4.78 -18.40 5.62
CA ALA A 150 -5.21 -19.17 4.46
C ALA A 150 -4.43 -20.50 4.33
N ILE A 151 -3.09 -20.44 4.46
CA ILE A 151 -2.23 -21.63 4.37
C ILE A 151 -2.52 -22.60 5.53
N ALA A 152 -2.56 -22.11 6.77
CA ALA A 152 -2.80 -22.94 7.95
C ALA A 152 -4.18 -23.62 7.91
N SER A 153 -5.23 -22.89 7.54
CA SER A 153 -6.58 -23.44 7.39
C SER A 153 -6.66 -24.45 6.24
N THR A 154 -5.93 -24.22 5.15
CA THR A 154 -5.89 -25.17 4.01
C THR A 154 -5.20 -26.47 4.38
N LEU A 155 -4.07 -26.38 5.10
CA LEU A 155 -3.37 -27.56 5.62
C LEU A 155 -4.25 -28.34 6.60
N ALA A 156 -4.95 -27.63 7.49
CA ALA A 156 -5.87 -28.25 8.44
C ALA A 156 -7.00 -29.01 7.73
N ILE A 157 -7.60 -28.44 6.68
CA ILE A 157 -8.58 -29.15 5.84
C ILE A 157 -7.94 -30.37 5.17
N GLY A 158 -6.77 -30.21 4.56
CA GLY A 158 -6.08 -31.30 3.86
C GLY A 158 -5.81 -32.50 4.75
N ILE A 159 -5.25 -32.26 5.94
CA ILE A 159 -5.03 -33.31 6.95
C ILE A 159 -6.35 -33.95 7.36
N SER A 160 -7.39 -33.14 7.54
CA SER A 160 -8.72 -33.61 7.98
C SER A 160 -9.48 -34.41 6.93
N LEU A 161 -9.08 -34.37 5.66
CA LEU A 161 -9.68 -35.15 4.57
C LEU A 161 -8.95 -36.47 4.33
N VAL A 162 -7.68 -36.56 4.74
CA VAL A 162 -6.84 -37.75 4.56
C VAL A 162 -6.94 -38.70 5.76
N ASN A 163 -7.06 -38.15 6.97
CA ASN A 163 -7.30 -38.90 8.20
C ASN A 163 -8.80 -39.13 8.43
#